data_AF-A0A524DKT3-F1
#
_entry.id   AF-A0A524DKT3-F1
#
_cell.length_a   1.000
_cell.length_b   1.000
_cell.length_c   1.000
_cell.angle_alpha   90.00
_cell.angle_beta   90.00
_cell.angle_gamma   90.00
#
_symmetry.space_group_name_H-M   'P 1'
#
loop_
_entity.id
_entity.type
_entity.pdbx_description
1 polymer ?
#
loop_
_entity_poly.entity_id
_entity_poly.type
_entity_poly.pdbx_seq_one_letter_code
_entity_poly.pdbx_strand_id
1 'polypeptide(L)'
;MIEQDHIKANLIDFSFPRLSGTEDEAKAFRLALKKIKALNLSPSTQEFNFSTFYSRIYPKVALILTFSFLLLLYIDLSLIFTIVISSIIAVIFVFLFIYTRNPEKIRFGRILHSQNLFVKLPKKKDEMNDVKGNL
;
A
#
# COMPACT_ATOMS: atom_id res chain seq x y z
N MET A 1 -18.98 -26.56 -10.95
CA MET A 1 -18.20 -25.68 -11.84
C MET A 1 -18.58 -24.27 -11.46
N ILE A 2 -17.62 -23.38 -11.12
CA ILE A 2 -17.98 -21.99 -10.80
C ILE A 2 -18.59 -21.37 -12.05
N GLU A 3 -19.81 -20.84 -11.95
CA GLU A 3 -20.53 -20.26 -13.10
C GLU A 3 -19.76 -19.04 -13.61
N GLN A 4 -19.28 -19.10 -14.85
CA GLN A 4 -18.50 -18.04 -15.48
C GLN A 4 -19.26 -16.70 -15.49
N ASP A 5 -20.58 -16.76 -15.62
CA ASP A 5 -21.46 -15.60 -15.61
C ASP A 5 -21.43 -14.87 -14.26
N HIS A 6 -21.38 -15.61 -13.15
CA HIS A 6 -21.25 -15.04 -11.80
C HIS A 6 -19.92 -14.31 -11.60
N ILE A 7 -18.82 -14.86 -12.13
CA ILE A 7 -17.50 -14.20 -12.08
C ILE A 7 -17.53 -12.92 -12.94
N LYS A 8 -18.09 -13.00 -14.14
CA LYS A 8 -18.17 -11.86 -15.07
C LYS A 8 -19.01 -10.72 -14.49
N ALA A 9 -20.16 -11.03 -13.90
CA ALA A 9 -21.00 -10.04 -13.23
C ALA A 9 -20.27 -9.35 -12.07
N ASN A 10 -19.55 -10.12 -11.24
CA ASN A 10 -18.72 -9.55 -10.18
C ASN A 10 -17.63 -8.63 -10.74
N LEU A 11 -16.93 -9.02 -11.80
CA LEU A 11 -15.89 -8.20 -12.41
C LEU A 11 -16.43 -6.86 -12.91
N ILE A 12 -17.60 -6.88 -13.56
CA ILE A 12 -18.29 -5.67 -14.05
C ILE A 12 -18.68 -4.76 -12.87
N ASP A 13 -19.24 -5.32 -11.79
CA ASP A 13 -19.63 -4.52 -10.63
C ASP A 13 -18.45 -3.80 -9.98
N PHE A 14 -17.23 -4.33 -10.12
CA PHE A 14 -16.00 -3.77 -9.58
C PHE A 14 -15.13 -3.04 -10.62
N SER A 15 -15.60 -2.85 -11.86
CA SER A 15 -14.82 -2.30 -12.97
C SER A 15 -14.75 -0.77 -13.00
N PHE A 16 -14.45 -0.15 -11.85
CA PHE A 16 -14.24 1.29 -11.73
C PHE A 16 -12.89 1.58 -11.04
N PRO A 17 -12.35 2.82 -11.13
CA PRO A 17 -11.10 3.18 -10.47
C PRO A 17 -11.22 2.98 -8.96
N ARG A 18 -10.29 2.25 -8.33
CA ARG A 18 -10.33 1.94 -6.90
C ARG A 18 -9.04 2.37 -6.22
N LEU A 19 -8.68 3.63 -6.41
CA LEU A 19 -7.46 4.17 -5.84
C LEU A 19 -7.63 4.29 -4.32
N SER A 20 -6.63 3.84 -3.55
CA SER A 20 -6.70 3.89 -2.09
C SER A 20 -6.87 5.30 -1.56
N GLY A 21 -7.73 5.45 -0.55
CA GLY A 21 -8.07 6.72 0.08
C GLY A 21 -9.12 7.55 -0.66
N THR A 22 -9.81 6.99 -1.66
CA THR A 22 -10.83 7.69 -2.44
C THR A 22 -12.25 7.21 -2.14
N GLU A 23 -13.25 7.99 -2.52
CA GLU A 23 -14.67 7.62 -2.37
C GLU A 23 -15.02 6.33 -3.13
N ASP A 24 -14.34 6.07 -4.26
CA ASP A 24 -14.52 4.85 -5.02
C ASP A 24 -13.98 3.62 -4.28
N GLU A 25 -12.87 3.73 -3.55
CA GLU A 25 -12.41 2.65 -2.66
C GLU A 25 -13.49 2.35 -1.60
N ALA A 26 -14.06 3.38 -0.97
CA ALA A 26 -15.14 3.21 0.01
C ALA A 26 -16.42 2.61 -0.62
N LYS A 27 -16.70 2.92 -1.89
CA LYS A 27 -17.79 2.29 -2.66
C LYS A 27 -17.50 0.81 -2.89
N ALA A 28 -16.29 0.46 -3.33
CA ALA A 28 -15.87 -0.92 -3.53
C ALA A 28 -15.92 -1.73 -2.23
N PHE A 29 -15.47 -1.15 -1.12
CA PHE A 29 -15.55 -1.77 0.20
C PHE A 29 -16.99 -2.09 0.59
N ARG A 30 -17.91 -1.11 0.47
CA ARG A 30 -19.34 -1.31 0.77
C ARG A 30 -19.97 -2.41 -0.10
N LEU A 31 -19.63 -2.44 -1.38
CA LEU A 31 -20.09 -3.47 -2.32
C LEU A 31 -19.59 -4.86 -1.90
N ALA A 32 -18.30 -4.99 -1.58
CA ALA A 32 -17.70 -6.24 -1.13
C ALA A 32 -18.29 -6.72 0.20
N LEU A 33 -18.44 -5.82 1.18
CA LEU A 33 -19.06 -6.12 2.47
C LEU A 33 -20.48 -6.67 2.30
N LYS A 34 -21.28 -6.03 1.44
CA LYS A 34 -22.65 -6.49 1.13
C LYS A 34 -22.64 -7.88 0.49
N LYS A 35 -21.81 -8.11 -0.53
CA LYS A 35 -21.73 -9.41 -1.23
C LYS A 35 -21.25 -10.53 -0.30
N ILE A 36 -20.28 -10.26 0.57
CA ILE A 36 -19.78 -11.26 1.54
C ILE A 36 -20.85 -11.60 2.59
N LYS A 37 -21.55 -10.59 3.13
CA LYS A 37 -22.65 -10.83 4.07
C LYS A 37 -23.79 -11.63 3.43
N ALA A 38 -24.06 -11.42 2.14
CA ALA A 38 -25.05 -12.20 1.39
C ALA A 38 -24.68 -13.69 1.24
N LEU A 39 -23.40 -14.04 1.41
CA LEU A 39 -22.92 -15.43 1.46
C LEU A 39 -23.03 -16.04 2.87
N ASN A 40 -23.70 -15.38 3.81
CA ASN A 40 -23.81 -15.78 5.22
C ASN A 40 -22.44 -15.93 5.92
N LEU A 41 -21.45 -15.16 5.48
CA LEU A 41 -20.14 -15.08 6.11
C LEU A 41 -20.06 -13.90 7.08
N SER A 42 -19.16 -14.00 8.06
CA SER A 42 -18.90 -12.95 9.06
C SER A 42 -17.62 -12.19 8.71
N PRO A 43 -17.69 -11.11 7.90
CA PRO A 43 -16.53 -10.29 7.58
C PRO A 43 -16.08 -9.47 8.78
N SER A 44 -14.77 -9.28 8.88
CA SER A 44 -14.11 -8.35 9.80
C SER A 44 -13.46 -7.23 9.01
N THR A 45 -13.44 -6.04 9.60
CA THR A 45 -12.98 -4.80 8.97
C THR A 45 -11.80 -4.25 9.77
N GLN A 46 -10.75 -3.82 9.08
CA GLN A 46 -9.60 -3.18 9.69
C GLN A 46 -9.40 -1.82 9.04
N GLU A 47 -9.59 -0.77 9.81
CA GLU A 47 -9.37 0.61 9.37
C GLU A 47 -7.92 1.03 9.60
N PHE A 48 -7.38 1.79 8.67
CA PHE A 48 -6.04 2.37 8.83
C PHE A 48 -5.94 3.70 8.08
N ASN A 49 -4.98 4.52 8.53
CA ASN A 49 -4.65 5.78 7.87
C ASN A 49 -3.23 5.69 7.33
N PHE A 50 -3.00 6.26 6.15
CA PHE A 50 -1.70 6.28 5.51
C PHE A 50 -1.42 7.64 4.88
N SER A 51 -0.14 7.96 4.69
CA SER A 51 0.28 9.16 3.96
C SER A 51 0.74 8.82 2.56
N THR A 52 0.44 9.71 1.61
CA THR A 52 0.97 9.63 0.24
C THR A 52 2.40 10.18 0.11
N PHE A 53 2.98 10.73 1.17
CA PHE A 53 4.30 11.37 1.16
C PHE A 53 5.40 10.42 0.69
N TYR A 54 5.48 9.22 1.28
CA TYR A 54 6.52 8.24 0.96
C TYR A 54 6.48 7.82 -0.51
N SER A 55 5.28 7.60 -1.06
CA SER A 55 5.14 7.12 -2.44
C SER A 55 5.21 8.23 -3.49
N ARG A 56 4.87 9.48 -3.16
CA ARG A 56 4.76 10.57 -4.14
C ARG A 56 5.78 11.69 -3.99
N ILE A 57 6.05 12.13 -2.76
CA ILE A 57 6.87 13.32 -2.50
C ILE A 57 8.32 12.91 -2.30
N TYR A 58 8.58 11.90 -1.47
CA TYR A 58 9.93 11.41 -1.19
C TYR A 58 10.74 11.10 -2.46
N PRO A 59 10.23 10.35 -3.46
CA PRO A 59 11.00 10.04 -4.66
C PRO A 59 11.36 11.29 -5.48
N LYS A 60 10.48 12.29 -5.49
CA LYS A 60 10.74 13.56 -6.21
C LYS A 60 11.85 14.35 -5.53
N VAL A 61 11.80 14.46 -4.20
CA VAL A 61 12.83 15.15 -3.42
C VAL A 61 14.16 14.42 -3.53
N ALA A 62 14.16 13.10 -3.37
CA ALA A 62 15.36 12.27 -3.51
C ALA A 62 15.97 12.38 -4.92
N LEU A 63 15.14 12.40 -5.96
CA LEU A 63 15.59 12.61 -7.33
C LEU A 63 16.25 13.98 -7.52
N ILE A 64 15.62 15.06 -7.05
CA ILE A 64 16.19 16.42 -7.13
C ILE A 64 17.52 16.49 -6.38
N LEU A 65 17.60 15.94 -5.16
CA LEU A 65 18.84 15.95 -4.38
C LEU A 65 19.95 15.15 -5.05
N THR A 66 19.62 13.97 -5.59
CA THR A 66 20.58 13.12 -6.31
C THR A 66 21.07 13.83 -7.57
N PHE A 67 20.17 14.43 -8.34
CA PHE A 67 20.52 15.20 -9.53
C PHE A 67 21.39 16.41 -9.19
N SER A 68 21.03 17.18 -8.16
CA SER A 68 21.83 18.31 -7.69
C SER A 68 23.22 17.87 -7.22
N PHE A 69 23.33 16.72 -6.57
CA PHE A 69 24.62 16.15 -6.17
C PHE A 69 25.47 15.77 -7.39
N LEU A 70 24.89 15.08 -8.38
CA LEU A 70 25.59 14.76 -9.64
C LEU A 70 26.02 16.02 -10.40
N LEU A 71 25.16 17.03 -10.46
CA LEU A 71 25.47 18.32 -11.08
C LEU A 71 26.62 19.02 -10.35
N LEU A 72 26.62 19.00 -9.02
CA LEU A 72 27.71 19.56 -8.21
C LEU A 72 29.05 18.91 -8.53
N LEU A 73 29.08 17.59 -8.78
CA LEU A 73 30.30 16.87 -9.17
C LEU A 73 30.74 17.17 -10.61
N TYR A 74 29.82 17.62 -11.47
CA TYR A 74 30.10 17.94 -12.86
C TYR A 74 30.62 19.37 -13.05
N ILE A 75 30.16 20.33 -12.24
CA ILE A 75 30.57 21.73 -12.34
C ILE A 75 31.93 21.91 -11.65
N ASP A 76 32.83 22.65 -12.30
CA ASP A 76 34.11 23.05 -11.71
C ASP A 76 33.90 24.20 -10.70
N LEU A 77 33.74 23.82 -9.43
CA LEU A 77 33.60 24.71 -8.29
C LEU A 77 34.78 24.54 -7.34
N SER A 78 35.03 25.55 -6.50
CA SER A 78 36.07 25.45 -5.49
C SER A 78 35.80 24.26 -4.55
N LEU A 79 36.88 23.55 -4.16
CA LEU A 79 36.80 22.37 -3.32
C LEU A 79 36.00 22.61 -2.02
N ILE A 80 36.23 23.75 -1.39
CA ILE A 80 35.53 24.15 -0.15
C ILE A 80 34.02 24.25 -0.40
N PHE A 81 33.61 24.86 -1.51
CA PHE A 81 32.21 25.02 -1.86
C PHE A 81 31.55 23.66 -2.12
N THR A 82 32.23 22.78 -2.87
CA THR A 82 31.77 21.42 -3.14
C THR A 82 31.57 20.62 -1.85
N ILE A 83 32.50 20.70 -0.89
CA ILE A 83 32.38 20.03 0.42
C ILE A 83 31.18 20.55 1.20
N VAL A 84 30.98 21.87 1.26
CA VAL A 84 29.88 22.49 2.01
C VAL A 84 28.53 22.07 1.44
N ILE A 85 28.32 22.17 0.13
CA ILE A 85 27.05 21.80 -0.51
C ILE A 85 26.81 20.29 -0.40
N SER A 86 27.84 19.46 -0.61
CA SER A 86 27.73 18.00 -0.44
C SER A 86 27.31 17.62 0.98
N SER A 87 27.87 18.30 2.00
CA SER A 87 27.51 18.07 3.40
C SER A 87 26.05 18.42 3.68
N ILE A 88 25.55 19.54 3.12
CA ILE A 88 24.14 19.92 3.24
C ILE A 88 23.23 18.86 2.61
N ILE A 89 23.55 18.42 1.39
CA ILE A 89 22.78 17.37 0.70
C ILE A 89 22.78 16.06 1.53
N ALA A 90 23.94 15.66 2.06
CA ALA A 90 24.05 14.47 2.90
C ALA A 90 23.19 14.56 4.17
N VAL A 91 23.20 15.71 4.86
CA VAL A 91 22.36 15.94 6.03
C VAL A 91 20.88 15.81 5.68
N ILE A 92 20.44 16.40 4.57
CA ILE A 92 19.04 16.28 4.11
C ILE A 92 18.70 14.81 3.81
N PHE A 93 19.59 14.07 3.16
CA PHE A 93 19.39 12.63 2.91
C PHE A 93 19.26 11.82 4.20
N VAL A 94 20.11 12.09 5.21
CA VAL A 94 20.03 11.42 6.52
C VAL A 94 18.68 11.69 7.17
N PHE A 95 18.22 12.94 7.19
CA PHE A 95 16.90 13.27 7.74
C PHE A 95 15.77 12.59 6.98
N LEU A 96 15.81 12.60 5.64
CA LEU A 96 14.84 11.88 4.82
C LEU A 96 14.84 10.40 5.15
N PHE A 97 16.00 9.75 5.18
CA PHE A 97 16.12 8.32 5.46
C PHE A 97 15.58 7.93 6.83
N ILE A 98 15.94 8.68 7.88
CA ILE A 98 15.44 8.44 9.24
C ILE A 98 13.91 8.57 9.26
N TYR A 99 13.39 9.61 8.62
CA TYR A 99 11.95 9.87 8.59
C TYR A 99 11.18 8.81 7.77
N THR A 100 11.77 8.33 6.68
CA THR A 100 11.13 7.35 5.79
C THR A 100 11.35 5.90 6.19
N ARG A 101 12.12 5.62 7.24
CA ARG A 101 12.39 4.26 7.72
C ARG A 101 11.14 3.48 8.12
N ASN A 102 10.12 4.18 8.63
CA ASN A 102 8.83 3.60 9.02
C ASN A 102 7.70 4.32 8.27
N PRO A 103 7.51 4.03 6.97
CA PRO A 103 6.58 4.78 6.12
C PRO A 103 5.15 4.78 6.65
N GLU A 104 4.74 3.72 7.34
CA GLU A 104 3.43 3.57 7.98
C GLU A 104 3.19 4.54 9.15
N LYS A 105 4.25 5.05 9.78
CA LYS A 105 4.15 6.04 10.86
C LYS A 105 4.18 7.48 10.36
N ILE A 106 4.43 7.71 9.07
CA ILE A 106 4.50 9.04 8.49
C ILE A 106 3.11 9.66 8.47
N ARG A 107 2.93 10.73 9.23
CA ARG A 107 1.70 11.54 9.27
C ARG A 107 1.81 12.87 8.52
N PHE A 108 2.88 13.07 7.75
CA PHE A 108 3.12 14.32 7.02
C PHE A 108 2.43 14.33 5.66
N GLY A 109 1.90 15.48 5.24
CA GLY A 109 1.17 15.66 3.98
C GLY A 109 -0.31 15.25 4.05
N ARG A 110 -0.86 14.75 2.93
CA ARG A 110 -2.26 14.31 2.86
C ARG A 110 -2.40 12.93 3.48
N ILE A 111 -3.04 12.89 4.65
CA ILE A 111 -3.46 11.65 5.32
C ILE A 111 -4.73 11.16 4.63
N LEU A 112 -4.73 9.90 4.23
CA LEU A 112 -5.86 9.22 3.61
C LEU A 112 -6.31 8.07 4.51
N HIS A 113 -7.61 7.82 4.50
CA HIS A 113 -8.25 6.73 5.22
C HIS A 113 -8.55 5.57 4.27
N SER A 114 -8.21 4.34 4.65
CA SER A 114 -8.54 3.13 3.89
C SER A 114 -8.90 1.98 4.84
N GLN A 115 -9.49 0.93 4.28
CA GLN A 115 -10.15 -0.13 5.02
C GLN A 115 -9.88 -1.47 4.36
N ASN A 116 -9.37 -2.43 5.14
CA ASN A 116 -9.25 -3.82 4.74
C ASN A 116 -10.49 -4.61 5.15
N LEU A 117 -10.88 -5.55 4.31
CA LEU A 117 -11.98 -6.47 4.54
C LEU A 117 -11.45 -7.90 4.51
N PHE A 118 -11.64 -8.66 5.58
CA PHE A 118 -11.18 -10.05 5.65
C PHE A 118 -12.24 -10.97 6.22
N VAL A 119 -12.24 -12.22 5.77
CA VAL A 119 -13.15 -13.27 6.22
C VAL A 119 -12.33 -14.46 6.65
N LYS A 120 -12.60 -14.98 7.85
CA LYS A 120 -12.04 -16.25 8.30
C LYS A 120 -12.94 -17.36 7.78
N LEU A 121 -12.43 -18.16 6.85
CA LEU A 121 -13.13 -19.36 6.39
C LEU A 121 -12.96 -20.47 7.43
N PRO A 122 -14.02 -21.24 7.74
CA PRO A 122 -13.88 -22.40 8.60
C PRO A 122 -12.92 -23.40 7.95
N LYS A 123 -11.97 -23.91 8.74
CA LYS A 123 -11.07 -24.98 8.27
C LYS A 123 -11.93 -26.22 8.01
N LYS A 124 -11.89 -26.77 6.80
CA LYS A 124 -12.51 -28.06 6.52
C LYS A 124 -11.89 -29.07 7.50
N LYS A 125 -12.69 -29.71 8.35
CA LYS A 125 -12.21 -30.85 9.13
C LYS A 125 -11.79 -31.90 8.10
N ASP A 126 -10.54 -32.32 8.13
CA ASP A 126 -10.09 -33.46 7.34
C ASP A 126 -10.87 -34.69 7.80
N GLU A 127 -11.83 -35.13 6.97
CA GLU A 127 -12.42 -36.48 7.05
C GLU A 127 -11.38 -37.51 6.59
N MET A 128 -10.22 -37.52 7.22
CA MET A 128 -9.14 -38.46 6.94
C MET A 128 -8.80 -39.21 8.22
N ASN A 129 -9.78 -39.95 8.77
CA ASN A 129 -9.58 -40.92 9.86
C ASN A 129 -10.74 -41.92 10.05
N ASP A 130 -11.50 -42.26 9.00
CA ASP A 130 -12.53 -43.33 9.09
C ASP A 130 -12.50 -44.34 7.92
N VAL A 131 -11.31 -44.53 7.32
CA VAL A 131 -11.01 -45.72 6.50
C VAL A 131 -9.85 -46.47 7.12
N LYS A 132 -10.03 -46.89 8.38
CA LYS A 132 -9.37 -48.09 8.93
C LYS A 132 -10.44 -49.09 9.32
N GLY A 133 -11.32 -49.38 8.37
CA GLY A 133 -12.13 -50.59 8.37
C GLY A 133 -11.36 -51.67 7.61
N ASN A 134 -11.05 -52.76 8.33
CA ASN A 134 -10.85 -54.12 7.81
C ASN A 134 -9.97 -54.30 6.56
N LEU A 135 -8.67 -54.49 6.80
CA LEU A 135 -7.84 -55.43 6.05
C LEU A 135 -7.11 -56.31 7.07
#